data_AF-A0A833SJY1-F1
#
_entry.id   AF-A0A833SJY1-F1
#
_cell.length_a   1.000
_cell.length_b   1.000
_cell.length_c   1.000
_cell.angle_alpha   90.00
_cell.angle_beta   90.00
_cell.angle_gamma   90.00
#
_symmetry.space_group_name_H-M   'P 1'
#
loop_
_entity.id
_entity.type
_entity.pdbx_description
1 polymer ?
#
loop_
_entity_poly.entity_id
_entity_poly.type
_entity_poly.pdbx_seq_one_letter_code
_entity_poly.pdbx_strand_id
1 'polypeptide(L)'
;MVMQVAASNLAAAKVTTERTKLFKQSLTGNLGEEESIETAEVQFLSLQQVIVDDRLIEDMTPLTLRAKWHYDDIQAVRSALRSTCKNYMHTGWICAYVVASLDLLGKIKIGLAMAAIPMRGLPGRPRAIVGALQRESDMYDVDRLIELFKKNPGRPLKWPVVQEFGVKDKGKTYKEHRSRVPSI
;
A
#
# COMPACT_ATOMS: atom_id res chain seq x y z
N MET A 1 -1.79 -15.05 -10.38
CA MET A 1 -1.68 -14.27 -11.63
C MET A 1 -0.46 -13.39 -11.49
N VAL A 2 0.64 -13.75 -12.16
CA VAL A 2 1.87 -12.96 -12.16
C VAL A 2 1.63 -11.79 -13.11
N MET A 3 1.58 -10.56 -12.60
CA MET A 3 1.55 -9.38 -13.47
C MET A 3 2.87 -9.35 -14.23
N GLN A 4 2.83 -9.65 -15.54
CA GLN A 4 3.95 -9.36 -16.42
C GLN A 4 4.13 -7.84 -16.44
N VAL A 5 5.24 -7.38 -15.91
CA VAL A 5 5.65 -5.97 -16.03
C VAL A 5 5.99 -5.75 -17.49
N ALA A 6 5.07 -5.15 -18.24
CA ALA A 6 5.32 -4.79 -19.63
C ALA A 6 6.39 -3.69 -19.67
N ALA A 7 7.33 -3.78 -20.62
CA ALA A 7 8.38 -2.78 -20.83
C ALA A 7 7.86 -1.46 -21.44
N SER A 8 6.54 -1.33 -21.59
CA SER A 8 5.84 -0.18 -22.15
C SER A 8 4.90 0.43 -21.13
N ASN A 9 4.71 1.75 -21.20
CA ASN A 9 3.70 2.43 -20.38
C ASN A 9 2.27 2.09 -20.84
N LEU A 10 1.26 2.67 -20.17
CA LEU A 10 -0.16 2.51 -20.51
C LEU A 10 -0.50 2.94 -21.95
N ALA A 11 0.31 3.81 -22.56
CA ALA A 11 0.20 4.22 -23.95
C ALA A 11 1.03 3.35 -24.92
N ALA A 12 1.48 2.17 -24.48
CA ALA A 12 2.36 1.26 -25.21
C ALA A 12 3.73 1.85 -25.62
N ALA A 13 4.09 3.03 -25.09
CA ALA A 13 5.36 3.68 -25.39
C ALA A 13 6.50 3.03 -24.61
N LYS A 14 7.53 2.57 -25.34
CA LYS A 14 8.75 1.95 -24.79
C LYS A 14 9.73 2.99 -24.27
N VAL A 15 10.60 2.56 -23.36
CA VAL A 15 11.75 3.37 -22.94
C VAL A 15 12.83 3.27 -24.03
N THR A 16 13.07 4.36 -24.75
CA THR A 16 14.12 4.47 -25.79
C THR A 16 15.15 5.51 -25.38
N THR A 17 16.36 5.42 -25.94
CA THR A 17 17.47 6.35 -25.66
C THR A 17 17.08 7.81 -25.94
N GLU A 18 16.41 8.06 -27.06
CA GLU A 18 15.92 9.39 -27.45
C GLU A 18 14.93 9.94 -26.43
N ARG A 19 13.95 9.14 -26.04
CA ARG A 19 12.94 9.54 -25.05
C ARG A 19 13.55 9.78 -23.67
N THR A 20 14.52 8.98 -23.26
CA THR A 20 15.27 9.22 -22.02
C THR A 20 16.07 10.52 -22.09
N LYS A 21 16.65 10.86 -23.24
CA LYS A 21 17.36 12.13 -23.44
C LYS A 21 16.42 13.32 -23.32
N LEU A 22 15.28 13.29 -24.01
CA LEU A 22 14.24 14.32 -23.93
C LEU A 22 13.73 14.51 -22.50
N PHE A 23 13.42 13.42 -21.81
CA PHE A 23 13.03 13.47 -20.40
C PHE A 23 14.11 14.07 -19.48
N LYS A 24 15.39 13.76 -19.69
CA LYS A 24 16.47 14.38 -18.92
C LYS A 24 16.59 15.89 -19.21
N GLN A 25 16.38 16.30 -20.45
CA GLN A 25 16.35 17.71 -20.83
C GLN A 25 15.16 18.44 -20.20
N SER A 26 13.98 17.82 -20.15
CA SER A 26 12.80 18.41 -19.52
C SER A 26 13.01 18.68 -18.03
N LEU A 27 13.76 17.83 -17.32
CA LEU A 27 14.13 18.07 -15.91
C LEU A 27 15.00 19.32 -15.72
N THR A 28 15.73 19.73 -16.75
CA THR A 28 16.52 20.98 -16.76
C THR A 28 15.75 22.19 -17.30
N GLY A 29 14.46 22.04 -17.60
CA GLY A 29 13.60 23.10 -18.14
C GLY A 29 13.67 23.27 -19.66
N ASN A 30 14.35 22.37 -20.38
CA ASN A 30 14.39 22.39 -21.84
C ASN A 30 13.37 21.40 -22.40
N LEU A 31 12.22 21.93 -22.82
CA LEU A 31 11.08 21.14 -23.33
C LEU A 31 11.07 21.00 -24.86
N GLY A 32 11.91 21.73 -25.59
CA GLY A 32 11.88 21.77 -27.04
C GLY A 32 10.75 22.66 -27.59
N GLU A 33 10.17 22.25 -28.72
CA GLU A 33 9.07 22.96 -29.39
C GLU A 33 7.72 22.77 -28.65
N GLU A 34 6.69 23.52 -29.07
CA GLU A 34 5.35 23.43 -28.49
C GLU A 34 4.75 22.02 -28.65
N GLU A 35 4.66 21.31 -27.52
CA GLU A 35 4.03 19.99 -27.41
C GLU A 35 2.54 20.12 -27.05
N SER A 36 1.72 19.17 -27.53
CA SER A 36 0.35 19.06 -27.05
C SER A 36 0.31 18.44 -25.65
N ILE A 37 -0.79 18.65 -24.92
CA ILE A 37 -0.95 18.08 -23.56
C ILE A 37 -0.84 16.54 -23.58
N GLU A 38 -1.37 15.90 -24.63
CA GLU A 38 -1.35 14.45 -24.79
C GLU A 38 0.07 13.92 -25.05
N THR A 39 0.86 14.62 -25.87
CA THR A 39 2.25 14.23 -26.13
C THR A 39 3.14 14.51 -24.92
N ALA A 40 2.90 15.62 -24.21
CA ALA A 40 3.65 16.00 -23.02
C ALA A 40 3.55 14.95 -21.90
N GLU A 41 2.38 14.31 -21.73
CA GLU A 41 2.21 13.24 -20.74
C GLU A 41 3.12 12.03 -21.08
N VAL A 42 3.15 11.64 -22.35
CA VAL A 42 3.95 10.49 -22.82
C VAL A 42 5.44 10.81 -22.84
N GLN A 43 5.83 12.03 -23.18
CA GLN A 43 7.22 12.40 -23.32
C GLN A 43 7.88 12.76 -21.99
N PHE A 44 7.19 13.53 -21.15
CA PHE A 44 7.80 14.12 -19.96
C PHE A 44 7.29 13.53 -18.64
N LEU A 45 6.02 13.13 -18.56
CA LEU A 45 5.39 12.75 -17.27
C LEU A 45 5.35 11.24 -16.99
N SER A 46 5.48 10.43 -18.03
CA SER A 46 5.37 8.96 -17.91
C SER A 46 6.69 8.24 -17.62
N LEU A 47 7.82 8.97 -17.58
CA LEU A 47 9.11 8.46 -17.10
C LEU A 47 9.39 8.95 -15.68
N GLN A 48 10.15 8.15 -14.93
CA GLN A 48 10.57 8.47 -13.57
C GLN A 48 12.04 8.13 -13.39
N GLN A 49 12.78 8.99 -12.69
CA GLN A 49 14.19 8.78 -12.38
C GLN A 49 14.35 8.42 -10.91
N VAL A 50 15.17 7.40 -10.66
CA VAL A 50 15.75 7.13 -9.34
C VAL A 50 17.22 7.45 -9.42
N ILE A 51 17.66 8.40 -8.59
CA ILE A 51 19.05 8.76 -8.36
C ILE A 51 19.57 7.82 -7.27
N VAL A 52 20.72 7.22 -7.53
CA VAL A 52 21.37 6.25 -6.65
C VAL A 52 22.72 6.82 -6.25
N ASP A 53 23.02 6.80 -4.95
CA ASP A 53 24.36 7.03 -4.42
C ASP A 53 25.05 5.68 -4.26
N ASP A 54 25.94 5.37 -5.20
CA ASP A 54 26.59 4.06 -5.29
C ASP A 54 27.39 3.73 -4.02
N ARG A 55 28.05 4.72 -3.39
CA ARG A 55 28.85 4.50 -2.18
C ARG A 55 27.97 4.07 -1.01
N LEU A 56 26.88 4.81 -0.79
CA LEU A 56 25.95 4.51 0.29
C LEU A 56 25.20 3.19 0.05
N ILE A 57 24.93 2.86 -1.22
CA ILE A 57 24.36 1.56 -1.57
C ILE A 57 25.37 0.45 -1.30
N GLU A 58 26.64 0.57 -1.67
CA GLU A 58 27.65 -0.47 -1.42
C GLU A 58 27.73 -0.81 0.08
N ASP A 59 27.80 0.21 0.94
CA ASP A 59 27.85 0.07 2.40
C ASP A 59 26.53 -0.41 3.04
N MET A 60 25.41 -0.30 2.32
CA MET A 60 24.10 -0.68 2.83
C MET A 60 23.97 -2.19 3.00
N THR A 61 23.71 -2.62 4.23
CA THR A 61 23.37 -4.01 4.54
C THR A 61 22.07 -4.42 3.84
N PRO A 62 21.98 -5.64 3.27
CA PRO A 62 20.74 -6.13 2.68
C PRO A 62 19.57 -6.02 3.65
N LEU A 63 18.48 -5.43 3.16
CA LEU A 63 17.30 -5.12 3.94
C LEU A 63 16.37 -6.33 3.96
N THR A 64 15.80 -6.61 5.13
CA THR A 64 14.74 -7.62 5.23
C THR A 64 13.42 -6.96 4.86
N LEU A 65 12.67 -7.50 3.88
CA LEU A 65 11.34 -6.96 3.60
C LEU A 65 10.41 -7.26 4.78
N ARG A 66 9.92 -6.20 5.43
CA ARG A 66 9.01 -6.26 6.58
C ARG A 66 7.85 -5.29 6.37
N ALA A 67 6.72 -5.57 7.02
CA ALA A 67 5.57 -4.65 7.02
C ALA A 67 5.87 -3.34 7.78
N LYS A 68 6.82 -3.37 8.71
CA LYS A 68 7.32 -2.21 9.46
C LYS A 68 8.83 -2.19 9.35
N TRP A 69 9.37 -1.05 8.93
CA TRP A 69 10.79 -0.82 8.80
C TRP A 69 11.32 -0.07 10.01
N HIS A 70 12.55 -0.35 10.40
CA HIS A 70 13.21 0.42 11.45
C HIS A 70 13.60 1.78 10.93
N TYR A 71 13.70 2.76 11.83
CA TYR A 71 14.05 4.13 11.47
C TYR A 71 15.42 4.20 10.76
N ASP A 72 16.39 3.42 11.21
CA ASP A 72 17.74 3.38 10.62
C ASP A 72 17.71 2.86 9.17
N ASP A 73 16.92 1.82 8.90
CA ASP A 73 16.71 1.28 7.55
C ASP A 73 16.07 2.33 6.63
N ILE A 74 15.08 3.07 7.15
CA ILE A 74 14.40 4.15 6.44
C ILE A 74 15.39 5.25 6.08
N GLN A 75 16.21 5.65 7.04
CA GLN A 75 17.18 6.72 6.87
C GLN A 75 18.28 6.32 5.87
N ALA A 76 18.76 5.08 5.93
CA ALA A 76 19.75 4.55 4.99
C ALA A 76 19.21 4.56 3.55
N VAL A 77 17.97 4.10 3.34
CA VAL A 77 17.33 4.16 2.01
C VAL A 77 17.16 5.60 1.53
N ARG A 78 16.71 6.50 2.40
CA ARG A 78 16.50 7.91 2.06
C ARG A 78 17.79 8.64 1.74
N SER A 79 18.91 8.28 2.36
CA SER A 79 20.21 8.86 2.03
C SER A 79 20.75 8.32 0.71
N ALA A 80 20.54 7.03 0.42
CA ALA A 80 21.13 6.37 -0.73
C ALA A 80 20.31 6.50 -2.03
N LEU A 81 18.98 6.66 -1.93
CA LEU A 81 18.08 6.69 -3.08
C LEU A 81 17.19 7.93 -3.06
N ARG A 82 17.00 8.55 -4.22
CA ARG A 82 16.04 9.65 -4.41
C ARG A 82 15.24 9.44 -5.67
N SER A 83 13.92 9.57 -5.60
CA SER A 83 13.02 9.38 -6.75
C SER A 83 12.31 10.68 -7.13
N THR A 84 12.09 10.91 -8.42
CA THR A 84 11.34 12.08 -8.93
C THR A 84 9.82 11.92 -8.82
N CYS A 85 9.32 10.73 -8.48
CA CYS A 85 7.89 10.47 -8.49
C CYS A 85 7.12 11.21 -7.38
N LYS A 86 5.83 11.47 -7.65
CA LYS A 86 4.91 12.14 -6.73
C LYS A 86 4.87 11.51 -5.34
N ASN A 87 4.79 10.18 -5.26
CA ASN A 87 4.71 9.49 -3.97
C ASN A 87 5.97 9.72 -3.13
N TYR A 88 7.15 9.72 -3.75
CA TYR A 88 8.40 10.01 -3.04
C TYR A 88 8.43 11.45 -2.54
N MET A 89 7.92 12.41 -3.30
CA MET A 89 7.82 13.81 -2.85
C MET A 89 6.87 13.98 -1.64
N HIS A 90 5.82 13.16 -1.53
CA HIS A 90 4.91 13.19 -0.39
C HIS A 90 5.44 12.44 0.83
N THR A 91 6.00 11.24 0.65
CA THR A 91 6.43 10.37 1.77
C THR A 91 7.88 10.62 2.18
N GLY A 92 8.70 11.12 1.27
CA GLY A 92 10.10 11.47 1.47
C GLY A 92 11.07 10.30 1.47
N TRP A 93 10.64 9.05 1.30
CA TRP A 93 11.55 7.89 1.35
C TRP A 93 11.10 6.65 0.56
N ILE A 94 9.80 6.28 0.58
CA ILE A 94 9.34 5.04 -0.06
C ILE A 94 8.33 5.29 -1.19
N CYS A 95 8.62 4.69 -2.35
CA CYS A 95 7.74 4.62 -3.50
C CYS A 95 8.01 3.32 -4.28
N ALA A 96 7.14 2.98 -5.23
CA ALA A 96 7.30 1.76 -6.03
C ALA A 96 8.65 1.70 -6.77
N TYR A 97 9.15 2.83 -7.28
CA TYR A 97 10.42 2.88 -8.01
C TYR A 97 11.63 2.66 -7.09
N VAL A 98 11.63 3.23 -5.88
CA VAL A 98 12.69 2.98 -4.89
C VAL A 98 12.74 1.50 -4.51
N VAL A 99 11.58 0.87 -4.28
CA VAL A 99 11.51 -0.56 -3.96
C VAL A 99 12.02 -1.42 -5.12
N ALA A 100 11.65 -1.08 -6.36
CA ALA A 100 12.16 -1.77 -7.55
C ALA A 100 13.68 -1.59 -7.72
N SER A 101 14.21 -0.38 -7.49
CA SER A 101 15.65 -0.13 -7.52
C SER A 101 16.40 -0.94 -6.46
N LEU A 102 15.87 -1.06 -5.24
CA LEU A 102 16.48 -1.89 -4.19
C LEU A 102 16.53 -3.38 -4.57
N ASP A 103 15.54 -3.88 -5.30
CA ASP A 103 15.53 -5.26 -5.82
C ASP A 103 16.58 -5.44 -6.93
N LEU A 104 16.66 -4.50 -7.87
CA LEU A 104 17.67 -4.51 -8.94
C LEU A 104 19.10 -4.40 -8.40
N LEU A 105 19.29 -3.63 -7.32
CA LEU A 105 20.57 -3.49 -6.61
C LEU A 105 20.86 -4.66 -5.66
N GLY A 106 19.98 -5.67 -5.59
CA GLY A 106 20.14 -6.85 -4.75
C GLY A 106 20.06 -6.59 -3.24
N LYS A 107 19.61 -5.40 -2.83
CA LYS A 107 19.45 -5.03 -1.41
C LYS A 107 18.17 -5.59 -0.81
N ILE A 108 17.16 -5.85 -1.65
CA ILE A 108 15.92 -6.54 -1.28
C ILE A 108 15.68 -7.66 -2.30
N LYS A 109 14.90 -8.67 -1.90
CA LYS A 109 14.39 -9.69 -2.82
C LYS A 109 12.87 -9.68 -2.79
N ILE A 110 12.24 -8.92 -3.69
CA ILE A 110 10.78 -8.77 -3.79
C ILE A 110 10.14 -10.13 -4.02
N GLY A 111 10.71 -10.97 -4.89
CA GLY A 111 10.17 -12.29 -5.20
C GLY A 111 10.02 -13.20 -3.97
N LEU A 112 11.01 -13.20 -3.08
CA LEU A 112 10.96 -13.97 -1.83
C LEU A 112 9.92 -13.39 -0.87
N ALA A 113 9.82 -12.08 -0.82
CA ALA A 113 8.92 -11.43 0.10
C ALA A 113 7.44 -11.53 -0.33
N MET A 114 7.17 -11.49 -1.64
CA MET A 114 5.83 -11.76 -2.18
C MET A 114 5.34 -13.18 -1.86
N ALA A 115 6.25 -14.15 -1.76
CA ALA A 115 5.93 -15.50 -1.32
C ALA A 115 5.61 -15.60 0.19
N ALA A 116 6.22 -14.72 1.00
CA ALA A 116 6.02 -14.67 2.45
C ALA A 116 4.79 -13.83 2.86
N ILE A 117 4.33 -12.91 2.01
CA ILE A 117 3.05 -12.23 2.23
C ILE A 117 1.97 -13.30 2.12
N PRO A 118 1.21 -13.59 3.19
CA PRO A 118 0.11 -14.53 3.07
C PRO A 118 -0.80 -13.99 1.98
N MET A 119 -1.00 -14.77 0.91
CA MET A 119 -2.06 -14.50 -0.04
C MET A 119 -3.30 -14.21 0.80
N ARG A 120 -3.91 -13.02 0.64
CA ARG A 120 -5.23 -12.75 1.22
C ARG A 120 -6.02 -14.02 0.99
N GLY A 121 -6.44 -14.67 2.09
CA GLY A 121 -6.97 -16.03 2.02
C GLY A 121 -7.92 -16.15 0.85
N LEU A 122 -7.85 -17.27 0.11
CA LEU A 122 -8.73 -17.58 -1.03
C LEU A 122 -10.08 -16.93 -0.75
N PRO A 123 -10.63 -16.11 -1.67
CA PRO A 123 -11.93 -15.48 -1.44
C PRO A 123 -12.82 -16.58 -0.89
N GLY A 124 -13.15 -16.48 0.41
CA GLY A 124 -13.91 -17.54 1.07
C GLY A 124 -15.12 -17.79 0.19
N ARG A 125 -15.48 -19.08 0.00
CA ARG A 125 -16.55 -19.56 -0.89
C ARG A 125 -17.50 -18.40 -1.22
N PRO A 126 -17.52 -17.89 -2.46
CA PRO A 126 -18.44 -16.82 -2.84
C PRO A 126 -19.79 -17.19 -2.24
N ARG A 127 -20.35 -16.32 -1.39
CA ARG A 127 -21.63 -16.61 -0.74
C ARG A 127 -22.56 -17.03 -1.87
N ALA A 128 -23.20 -18.19 -1.72
CA ALA A 128 -24.11 -18.70 -2.73
C ALA A 128 -25.04 -17.54 -3.09
N ILE A 129 -25.07 -17.14 -4.36
CA ILE A 129 -25.93 -16.06 -4.84
C ILE A 129 -27.35 -16.52 -4.51
N VAL A 130 -27.90 -15.94 -3.45
CA VAL A 130 -29.31 -16.13 -3.10
C VAL A 130 -30.08 -15.50 -4.26
N GLY A 131 -31.06 -16.23 -4.81
CA GLY A 131 -31.63 -15.97 -6.13
C GLY A 131 -31.99 -14.50 -6.40
N ALA A 132 -31.99 -14.12 -7.67
CA ALA A 132 -32.09 -12.74 -8.20
C ALA A 132 -33.30 -11.89 -7.73
N LEU A 133 -34.21 -12.45 -6.92
CA LEU A 133 -35.35 -11.76 -6.32
C LEU A 133 -35.12 -11.37 -4.85
N GLN A 134 -34.03 -11.82 -4.22
CA GLN A 134 -33.72 -11.47 -2.83
C GLN A 134 -32.78 -10.26 -2.83
N ARG A 135 -33.28 -9.08 -2.44
CA ARG A 135 -32.39 -7.93 -2.15
C ARG A 135 -31.47 -8.33 -1.00
N GLU A 136 -30.18 -8.47 -1.26
CA GLU A 136 -29.19 -8.47 -0.18
C GLU A 136 -29.26 -7.11 0.50
N SER A 137 -29.77 -7.09 1.73
CA SER A 137 -29.61 -5.97 2.65
C SER A 137 -28.13 -5.65 2.76
N ASP A 138 -27.77 -4.41 2.43
CA ASP A 138 -26.39 -3.92 2.42
C ASP A 138 -25.70 -4.30 3.75
N MET A 139 -24.38 -4.52 3.72
CA MET A 139 -23.62 -4.85 4.93
C MET A 139 -23.76 -3.78 6.02
N TYR A 140 -24.13 -2.56 5.62
CA TYR A 140 -24.36 -1.39 6.46
C TYR A 140 -25.83 -0.98 6.57
N ASP A 141 -26.76 -1.84 6.17
CA ASP A 141 -28.19 -1.59 6.30
C ASP A 141 -28.59 -1.41 7.77
N VAL A 142 -29.29 -0.32 8.07
CA VAL A 142 -29.52 0.17 9.43
C VAL A 142 -30.34 -0.83 10.23
N ASP A 143 -31.39 -1.40 9.63
CA ASP A 143 -32.27 -2.36 10.30
C ASP A 143 -31.53 -3.65 10.65
N ARG A 144 -30.68 -4.11 9.72
CA ARG A 144 -29.82 -5.27 9.92
C ARG A 144 -28.76 -5.02 10.99
N LEU A 145 -28.17 -3.83 11.03
CA LEU A 145 -27.25 -3.43 12.08
C LEU A 145 -27.96 -3.42 13.44
N ILE A 146 -29.18 -2.86 13.53
CA ILE A 146 -29.97 -2.83 14.77
C ILE A 146 -30.22 -4.26 15.30
N GLU A 147 -30.61 -5.20 14.44
CA GLU A 147 -30.77 -6.61 14.85
C GLU A 147 -29.45 -7.25 15.31
N LEU A 148 -28.35 -7.00 14.60
CA LEU A 148 -27.02 -7.48 14.96
C LEU A 148 -26.55 -6.92 16.31
N PHE A 149 -26.81 -5.64 16.58
CA PHE A 149 -26.51 -4.98 17.85
C PHE A 149 -27.35 -5.54 19.00
N LYS A 150 -28.64 -5.84 18.76
CA LYS A 150 -29.50 -6.52 19.75
C LYS A 150 -29.00 -7.93 20.06
N LYS A 151 -28.53 -8.67 19.05
CA LYS A 151 -28.09 -10.07 19.20
C LYS A 151 -26.68 -10.19 19.79
N ASN A 152 -25.78 -9.25 19.49
CA ASN A 152 -24.39 -9.24 19.97
C ASN A 152 -23.98 -7.82 20.40
N PRO A 153 -24.44 -7.35 21.57
CA PRO A 153 -24.07 -6.04 22.10
C PRO A 153 -22.56 -6.03 22.43
N GLY A 154 -21.74 -5.50 21.51
CA GLY A 154 -20.30 -5.33 21.73
C GLY A 154 -19.36 -5.94 20.68
N ARG A 155 -19.87 -6.58 19.61
CA ARG A 155 -19.05 -7.05 18.49
C ARG A 155 -19.38 -6.45 17.11
N PRO A 156 -19.63 -5.14 16.96
CA PRO A 156 -19.83 -4.60 15.62
C PRO A 156 -18.45 -4.53 14.95
N LEU A 157 -18.24 -5.35 13.92
CA LEU A 157 -17.14 -5.22 12.97
C LEU A 157 -15.73 -5.16 13.58
N LYS A 158 -15.21 -6.31 14.04
CA LYS A 158 -13.77 -6.53 14.36
C LYS A 158 -13.11 -5.56 15.36
N TRP A 159 -13.84 -4.63 15.97
CA TRP A 159 -13.35 -3.77 17.03
C TRP A 159 -13.83 -4.32 18.36
N PRO A 160 -12.94 -4.76 19.27
CA PRO A 160 -13.33 -5.13 20.62
C PRO A 160 -13.55 -3.84 21.40
N VAL A 161 -14.69 -3.18 21.17
CA VAL A 161 -15.07 -1.95 21.86
C VAL A 161 -15.48 -2.24 23.29
N VAL A 162 -15.87 -3.48 23.60
CA VAL A 162 -16.50 -3.87 24.86
C VAL A 162 -15.76 -5.05 25.51
N GLN A 163 -15.47 -4.93 26.81
CA GLN A 163 -14.82 -5.99 27.61
C GLN A 163 -15.80 -6.48 28.69
N GLU A 164 -15.83 -7.79 28.92
CA GLU A 164 -16.67 -8.42 29.95
C GLU A 164 -16.01 -8.28 31.31
N PHE A 165 -16.70 -7.67 32.26
CA PHE A 165 -16.28 -7.58 33.66
C PHE A 165 -17.24 -8.38 34.54
N GLY A 166 -16.69 -9.20 35.44
CA GLY A 166 -17.47 -9.89 36.46
C GLY A 166 -17.69 -8.96 37.64
N VAL A 167 -18.87 -8.34 37.73
CA VAL A 167 -19.22 -7.48 38.86
C VAL A 167 -20.01 -8.30 39.87
N LYS A 168 -19.53 -8.32 41.11
CA LYS A 168 -20.22 -8.98 42.24
C LYS A 168 -21.09 -7.95 42.94
N ASP A 169 -22.39 -8.17 42.95
CA ASP A 169 -23.31 -7.41 43.78
C ASP A 169 -24.21 -8.37 44.58
N LYS A 170 -24.34 -8.10 45.88
CA LYS A 170 -25.10 -8.90 46.87
C LYS A 170 -24.93 -10.42 46.73
N GLY A 171 -23.68 -10.89 46.54
CA GLY A 171 -23.34 -12.32 46.48
C GLY A 171 -23.66 -13.02 45.15
N LYS A 172 -24.18 -12.31 44.15
CA LYS A 172 -24.35 -12.83 42.77
C LYS A 172 -23.38 -12.13 41.84
N THR A 173 -22.78 -12.89 40.92
CA THR A 173 -21.85 -12.35 39.92
C THR A 173 -22.63 -12.15 38.63
N TYR A 174 -22.68 -10.91 38.15
CA TYR A 174 -23.27 -10.56 36.87
C TYR A 174 -22.17 -10.23 35.88
N LYS A 175 -22.37 -10.61 34.62
CA LYS A 175 -21.49 -10.21 33.52
C LYS A 175 -21.94 -8.84 33.04
N GLU A 176 -21.10 -7.83 33.28
CA GLU A 176 -21.34 -6.48 32.82
C GLU A 176 -20.40 -6.17 31.64
N HIS A 177 -20.98 -5.67 30.55
CA HIS A 177 -20.28 -5.34 29.31
C HIS A 177 -20.00 -3.84 29.30
N ARG A 178 -18.73 -3.43 29.48
CA ARG A 178 -18.34 -2.00 29.50
C ARG A 178 -17.47 -1.64 28.30
N SER A 179 -17.63 -0.42 27.78
CA SER A 179 -16.79 0.11 26.71
C SER A 179 -15.37 0.36 27.20
N ARG A 180 -14.38 -0.01 26.39
CA ARG A 180 -12.95 0.20 26.70
C ARG A 180 -12.64 1.69 26.56
N VAL A 181 -12.51 2.40 27.68
CA VAL A 181 -11.99 3.78 27.68
C VAL A 181 -10.49 3.70 27.39
N PRO A 182 -9.94 4.42 26.40
CA PRO A 182 -8.50 4.50 26.19
C PRO A 182 -7.87 5.21 27.39
N SER A 183 -6.96 4.55 28.10
CA SER A 183 -6.08 5.22 29.06
C SER A 183 -5.13 6.13 28.28
N ILE A 184 -5.23 7.44 28.54
CA ILE A 184 -4.27 8.47 28.13
C ILE A 184 -2.99 8.29 28.95
#